data_AF-A0A6N7MFX5-F1
#
_entry.id   AF-A0A6N7MFX5-F1
#
_cell.length_a   1.000
_cell.length_b   1.000
_cell.length_c   1.000
_cell.angle_alpha   90.00
_cell.angle_beta   90.00
_cell.angle_gamma   90.00
#
_symmetry.space_group_name_H-M   'P 1'
#
loop_
_entity.id
_entity.type
_entity.pdbx_description
1 polymer ?
#
loop_
_entity_poly.entity_id
_entity_poly.type
_entity_poly.pdbx_seq_one_letter_code
_entity_poly.pdbx_strand_id
1 'polypeptide(L)'
;MQKKRTIIFLATIFIIVGSLIMLENFMVIRGISIHWPIFLLITGGGFLLLFFQRENNDHVLLWLGSFIFILGIFFYYLNYTSWDKLASLWPFFLGIIGFSFLSVGIFTRKKIYAYFAISFIALFIIFTLVFSVSKKLWPISFVVFGICLVILDYLYKKNKI
;
A
#
# COMPACT_ATOMS: atom_id res chain seq x y z
N MET A 1 36.47 -0.82 -12.35
CA MET A 1 35.74 -0.17 -13.46
C MET A 1 34.21 -0.23 -13.33
N GLN A 2 33.59 -1.31 -12.81
CA GLN A 2 32.13 -1.43 -12.70
C GLN A 2 31.45 -0.29 -11.91
N LYS A 3 31.98 0.13 -10.75
CA LYS A 3 31.39 1.22 -9.94
C LYS A 3 31.26 2.57 -10.69
N LYS A 4 32.25 2.95 -11.51
CA LYS A 4 32.19 4.21 -12.30
C LYS A 4 31.06 4.17 -13.34
N ARG A 5 30.84 3.02 -13.97
CA ARG A 5 29.78 2.83 -14.98
C ARG A 5 28.38 2.92 -14.36
N THR A 6 28.18 2.38 -13.16
CA THR A 6 26.92 2.49 -12.41
C THR A 6 26.61 3.94 -12.02
N ILE A 7 27.61 4.70 -11.56
CA ILE A 7 27.44 6.12 -11.18
C ILE A 7 27.04 6.95 -12.41
N ILE A 8 27.73 6.79 -13.54
CA ILE A 8 27.41 7.52 -14.77
C ILE A 8 25.98 7.19 -15.23
N PHE A 9 25.60 5.91 -15.24
CA PHE A 9 24.25 5.49 -15.62
C PHE A 9 23.17 6.12 -14.72
N LEU A 10 23.37 6.09 -13.40
CA LEU A 10 22.43 6.69 -12.45
C LEU A 10 22.35 8.21 -12.62
N ALA A 11 23.50 8.87 -12.83
CA ALA A 11 23.56 10.31 -13.08
C ALA A 11 22.81 10.68 -14.36
N THR A 12 22.96 9.91 -15.44
CA THR A 12 22.23 10.12 -16.70
C THR A 12 20.71 10.01 -16.49
N ILE A 13 20.24 9.01 -15.74
CA ILE A 13 18.81 8.88 -15.41
C ILE A 13 18.32 10.10 -14.65
N PHE A 14 19.04 10.54 -13.60
CA PHE A 14 18.64 11.70 -12.81
C PHE A 14 18.61 12.99 -13.65
N ILE A 15 19.59 13.20 -14.54
CA ILE A 15 19.61 14.37 -15.43
C ILE A 15 18.40 14.35 -16.36
N ILE A 16 18.08 13.21 -16.98
CA ILE A 16 16.93 13.10 -17.90
C ILE A 16 15.62 13.33 -17.15
N VAL A 17 15.40 12.63 -16.03
CA VAL A 17 14.17 12.76 -15.23
C VAL A 17 14.01 14.19 -14.70
N GLY A 18 15.09 14.78 -14.15
CA GLY A 18 15.08 16.15 -13.66
C GLY A 18 14.79 17.17 -14.76
N SER A 19 15.37 16.98 -15.96
CA SER A 19 15.11 17.85 -17.11
C SER A 19 13.67 17.76 -17.58
N LEU A 20 13.07 16.57 -17.62
CA LEU A 20 11.67 16.39 -17.99
C LEU A 20 10.72 17.07 -16.98
N ILE A 21 10.97 16.91 -15.68
CA ILE A 21 10.18 17.59 -14.64
C ILE A 21 10.34 19.12 -14.76
N MET A 22 11.55 19.60 -15.02
CA MET A 22 11.81 21.02 -15.23
C MET A 22 11.03 21.57 -16.43
N LEU A 23 11.07 20.89 -17.57
CA LEU A 23 10.32 21.28 -18.77
C LEU A 23 8.80 21.30 -18.54
N GLU A 24 8.29 20.37 -17.74
CA GLU A 24 6.87 20.35 -17.36
C GLU A 24 6.51 21.55 -16.49
N ASN A 25 7.36 21.91 -15.53
CA ASN A 25 7.15 23.10 -14.68
C ASN A 25 7.17 24.41 -15.49
N PHE A 26 7.93 24.48 -16.58
CA PHE A 26 7.92 25.61 -17.51
C PHE A 26 6.77 25.54 -18.54
N MET A 27 5.83 24.60 -18.40
CA MET A 27 4.68 24.41 -19.29
C MET A 27 5.05 24.09 -20.75
N VAL A 28 6.30 23.65 -21.01
CA VAL A 28 6.80 23.25 -22.34
C VAL A 28 6.22 21.89 -22.74
N ILE A 29 6.13 20.98 -21.76
CA ILE A 29 5.48 19.67 -21.87
C ILE A 29 4.46 19.54 -20.74
N ARG A 30 3.48 18.64 -20.88
CA ARG A 30 2.41 18.48 -19.88
C ARG A 30 2.11 17.01 -19.63
N GLY A 31 1.80 16.66 -18.40
CA GLY A 31 1.25 15.36 -18.03
C GLY A 31 2.30 14.26 -17.90
N ILE A 32 3.57 14.58 -17.69
CA ILE A 32 4.60 13.56 -17.38
C ILE A 32 4.52 13.21 -15.89
N SER A 33 4.36 14.22 -15.05
CA SER A 33 4.21 14.10 -13.60
C SER A 33 3.08 13.16 -13.20
N ILE A 34 1.97 13.10 -13.94
CA ILE A 34 0.83 12.21 -13.63
C ILE A 34 1.21 10.72 -13.61
N HIS A 35 2.28 10.33 -14.29
CA HIS A 35 2.70 8.95 -14.43
C HIS A 35 3.75 8.50 -13.40
N TRP A 36 4.16 9.36 -12.47
CA TRP A 36 5.14 8.99 -11.43
C TRP A 36 4.80 7.70 -10.65
N PRO A 37 3.53 7.30 -10.39
CA PRO A 37 3.25 6.06 -9.69
C PRO A 37 3.67 4.80 -10.46
N ILE A 38 4.05 4.91 -11.74
CA ILE A 38 4.63 3.81 -12.51
C ILE A 38 5.90 3.26 -11.86
N PHE A 39 6.67 4.08 -11.14
CA PHE A 39 7.84 3.61 -10.40
C PHE A 39 7.44 2.65 -9.28
N LEU A 40 6.31 2.89 -8.62
CA LEU A 40 5.75 1.97 -7.62
C LEU A 40 5.26 0.68 -8.28
N LEU A 41 4.55 0.78 -9.42
CA LEU A 41 4.11 -0.40 -10.16
C LEU A 41 5.27 -1.29 -10.60
N ILE A 42 6.32 -0.70 -11.16
CA ILE A 42 7.53 -1.41 -11.59
C ILE A 42 8.24 -2.03 -10.38
N THR A 43 8.40 -1.29 -9.28
CA THR A 43 9.08 -1.78 -8.08
C THR A 43 8.31 -2.91 -7.40
N GLY A 44 7.01 -2.73 -7.20
CA GLY A 44 6.12 -3.75 -6.63
C GLY A 44 6.04 -4.99 -7.52
N GLY A 45 5.87 -4.80 -8.82
CA GLY A 45 5.90 -5.88 -9.81
C GLY A 45 7.24 -6.63 -9.83
N GLY A 46 8.36 -5.91 -9.70
CA GLY A 46 9.70 -6.48 -9.57
C GLY A 46 9.83 -7.40 -8.36
N PHE A 47 9.36 -6.98 -7.18
CA PHE A 47 9.34 -7.84 -6.00
C PHE A 47 8.44 -9.08 -6.16
N LEU A 48 7.27 -8.92 -6.78
CA LEU A 48 6.38 -10.05 -7.08
C LEU A 48 7.04 -11.04 -8.05
N LEU A 49 7.69 -10.56 -9.12
CA LEU A 49 8.44 -11.40 -10.06
C LEU A 49 9.58 -12.15 -9.36
N LEU A 50 10.34 -11.45 -8.50
CA LEU A 50 11.40 -12.08 -7.70
C LEU A 50 10.86 -13.15 -6.75
N PHE A 51 9.67 -12.95 -6.18
CA PHE A 51 9.01 -13.97 -5.37
C PHE A 51 8.70 -15.22 -6.20
N PHE A 52 8.10 -15.09 -7.38
CA PHE A 52 7.78 -16.24 -8.24
C PHE A 52 9.00 -16.94 -8.83
N GLN A 53 10.11 -16.24 -9.00
CA GLN A 53 11.36 -16.83 -9.50
C GLN A 53 12.19 -17.53 -8.43
N ARG A 54 12.01 -17.18 -7.15
CA ARG A 54 12.76 -17.77 -6.04
C ARG A 54 12.02 -18.97 -5.45
N GLU A 55 12.72 -20.09 -5.31
CA GLU A 55 12.17 -21.30 -4.66
C GLU A 55 11.87 -21.10 -3.16
N ASN A 56 12.50 -20.09 -2.53
CA ASN A 56 12.44 -19.88 -1.08
C ASN A 56 11.13 -19.30 -0.54
N ASN A 57 10.08 -19.13 -1.36
CA ASN A 57 8.75 -18.67 -0.95
C ASN A 57 8.80 -17.48 0.03
N ASP A 58 9.66 -16.50 -0.20
CA ASP A 58 9.90 -15.41 0.74
C ASP A 58 8.63 -14.55 0.93
N HIS A 59 7.99 -14.71 2.10
CA HIS A 59 6.72 -14.07 2.41
C HIS A 59 6.84 -12.54 2.46
N VAL A 60 8.03 -12.02 2.75
CA VAL A 60 8.28 -10.58 2.83
C VAL A 60 8.27 -9.97 1.44
N LEU A 61 8.88 -10.64 0.45
CA LEU A 61 8.87 -10.19 -0.95
C LEU A 61 7.45 -10.15 -1.51
N LEU A 62 6.64 -11.18 -1.22
CA LEU A 62 5.26 -11.21 -1.65
C LEU A 62 4.44 -10.09 -1.00
N TRP A 63 4.55 -9.92 0.32
CA TRP A 63 3.83 -8.87 1.04
C TRP A 63 4.21 -7.47 0.52
N LEU A 64 5.51 -7.19 0.45
CA LEU A 64 6.04 -5.89 0.05
C LEU A 64 5.73 -5.59 -1.41
N GLY A 65 5.87 -6.60 -2.29
CA GLY A 65 5.52 -6.50 -3.69
C GLY A 65 4.04 -6.19 -3.91
N SER A 66 3.14 -6.95 -3.28
CA SER A 66 1.70 -6.70 -3.33
C SER A 66 1.35 -5.31 -2.77
N PHE A 67 1.94 -4.93 -1.63
CA PHE A 67 1.70 -3.63 -1.01
C PHE A 67 2.07 -2.48 -1.94
N ILE A 68 3.32 -2.46 -2.43
CA ILE A 68 3.83 -1.39 -3.29
C ILE A 68 3.06 -1.36 -4.62
N PHE A 69 2.73 -2.52 -5.19
CA PHE A 69 1.99 -2.59 -6.45
C PHE A 69 0.58 -2.01 -6.32
N ILE A 70 -0.19 -2.43 -5.32
CA ILE A 70 -1.55 -1.91 -5.09
C ILE A 70 -1.50 -0.42 -4.70
N LEU A 71 -0.50 0.01 -3.91
CA LEU A 71 -0.27 1.41 -3.60
C LEU A 71 -0.02 2.24 -4.88
N GLY A 72 0.77 1.71 -5.82
CA GLY A 72 0.99 2.33 -7.13
C GLY A 72 -0.30 2.51 -7.91
N ILE A 73 -1.18 1.50 -7.94
CA ILE A 73 -2.51 1.60 -8.57
C ILE A 73 -3.34 2.70 -7.90
N PHE A 74 -3.36 2.73 -6.57
CA PHE A 74 -4.12 3.72 -5.81
C PHE A 74 -3.62 5.16 -6.05
N PHE A 75 -2.31 5.37 -6.10
CA PHE A 75 -1.74 6.66 -6.41
C PHE A 75 -1.97 7.08 -7.85
N TYR A 76 -2.00 6.13 -8.78
CA TYR A 76 -2.43 6.39 -10.15
C TYR A 76 -3.87 6.90 -10.14
N TYR A 77 -4.79 6.24 -9.45
CA TYR A 77 -6.18 6.72 -9.30
C TYR A 77 -6.27 8.15 -8.73
N LEU A 78 -5.48 8.48 -7.70
CA LEU A 78 -5.46 9.83 -7.13
C LEU A 78 -4.93 10.89 -8.12
N ASN A 79 -3.90 10.55 -8.89
CA ASN A 79 -3.34 11.43 -9.91
C ASN A 79 -4.35 11.79 -11.02
N TYR A 80 -5.26 10.87 -11.38
CA TYR A 80 -6.30 11.13 -12.39
C TYR A 80 -7.56 11.80 -11.83
N THR A 81 -7.78 11.75 -10.51
CA THR A 81 -9.02 12.24 -9.91
C THR A 81 -8.83 13.53 -9.12
N SER A 82 -8.02 13.51 -8.07
CA SER A 82 -7.50 14.64 -7.30
C SER A 82 -6.91 14.11 -5.99
N TRP A 83 -5.78 14.69 -5.57
CA TRP A 83 -5.18 14.42 -4.26
C TRP A 83 -6.03 14.91 -3.09
N ASP A 84 -6.98 15.83 -3.29
CA ASP A 84 -7.89 16.29 -2.24
C ASP A 84 -8.78 15.16 -1.71
N LYS A 85 -9.05 14.15 -2.54
CA LYS A 85 -9.82 12.97 -2.17
C LYS A 85 -9.07 12.06 -1.20
N LEU A 86 -7.75 12.23 -1.04
CA LEU A 86 -6.94 11.43 -0.13
C LEU A 86 -7.46 11.53 1.31
N ALA A 87 -7.93 12.70 1.74
CA ALA A 87 -8.50 12.89 3.07
C ALA A 87 -9.76 12.04 3.32
N SER A 88 -10.52 11.72 2.27
CA SER A 88 -11.66 10.79 2.36
C SER A 88 -11.27 9.33 2.10
N LEU A 89 -10.24 9.09 1.29
CA LEU A 89 -9.84 7.76 0.84
C LEU A 89 -8.73 7.15 1.69
N TRP A 90 -8.22 7.83 2.72
CA TRP A 90 -7.19 7.29 3.60
C TRP A 90 -7.50 5.88 4.17
N PRO A 91 -8.76 5.45 4.44
CA PRO A 91 -9.01 4.09 4.90
C PRO A 91 -8.55 3.03 3.90
N PHE A 92 -8.44 3.37 2.61
CA PHE A 92 -7.90 2.47 1.58
C PHE A 92 -6.49 2.00 1.91
N PHE A 93 -5.66 2.77 2.64
CA PHE A 93 -4.35 2.29 3.08
C PHE A 93 -4.46 1.05 3.97
N LEU A 94 -5.47 0.97 4.83
CA LEU A 94 -5.75 -0.22 5.64
C LEU A 94 -6.17 -1.38 4.74
N GLY A 95 -6.98 -1.10 3.72
CA GLY A 95 -7.37 -2.08 2.70
C GLY A 95 -6.16 -2.63 1.95
N ILE A 96 -5.26 -1.77 1.50
CA ILE A 96 -4.02 -2.13 0.81
C ILE A 96 -3.16 -3.06 1.68
N ILE A 97 -2.97 -2.73 2.96
CA ILE A 97 -2.25 -3.58 3.92
C ILE A 97 -2.96 -4.94 4.06
N GLY A 98 -4.29 -4.93 4.21
CA GLY A 98 -5.11 -6.12 4.33
C GLY A 98 -5.02 -7.05 3.11
N PHE A 99 -5.14 -6.50 1.89
CA PHE A 99 -4.99 -7.25 0.64
C PHE A 99 -3.58 -7.78 0.43
N SER A 100 -2.56 -7.07 0.93
CA SER A 100 -1.17 -7.53 0.90
C SER A 100 -0.98 -8.74 1.81
N PHE A 101 -1.51 -8.71 3.04
CA PHE A 101 -1.53 -9.89 3.92
C PHE A 101 -2.40 -11.02 3.37
N LEU A 102 -3.51 -10.70 2.71
CA LEU A 102 -4.37 -11.70 2.08
C LEU A 102 -3.60 -12.47 1.00
N SER A 103 -2.86 -11.74 0.16
CA SER A 103 -1.99 -12.33 -0.87
C SER A 103 -1.02 -13.32 -0.23
N VAL A 104 -0.31 -12.92 0.82
CA VAL A 104 0.58 -13.82 1.56
C VAL A 104 -0.17 -15.01 2.16
N GLY A 105 -1.34 -14.80 2.77
CA GLY A 105 -2.15 -15.87 3.35
C GLY A 105 -2.57 -16.94 2.34
N ILE A 106 -2.92 -16.52 1.11
CA ILE A 106 -3.30 -17.42 0.02
C ILE A 106 -2.11 -18.28 -0.44
N PHE A 107 -0.96 -17.67 -0.69
CA PHE A 107 0.21 -18.38 -1.23
C PHE A 107 0.92 -19.25 -0.17
N THR A 108 0.99 -18.77 1.07
CA THR A 108 1.72 -19.46 2.15
C THR A 108 0.85 -20.45 2.93
N ARG A 109 -0.48 -20.33 2.81
CA ARG A 109 -1.50 -21.09 3.56
C ARG A 109 -1.37 -20.99 5.08
N LYS A 110 -0.62 -20.00 5.59
CA LYS A 110 -0.46 -19.77 7.03
C LYS A 110 -1.64 -18.94 7.56
N LYS A 111 -2.37 -19.52 8.52
CA LYS A 111 -3.56 -18.90 9.14
C LYS A 111 -3.29 -17.53 9.77
N ILE A 112 -2.08 -17.31 10.29
CA ILE A 112 -1.68 -16.03 10.91
C ILE A 112 -1.85 -14.84 9.96
N TYR A 113 -1.43 -14.97 8.69
CA TYR A 113 -1.57 -13.89 7.71
C TYR A 113 -3.02 -13.68 7.28
N ALA A 114 -3.82 -14.75 7.25
CA ALA A 114 -5.25 -14.63 7.02
C ALA A 114 -5.95 -13.85 8.14
N TYR A 115 -5.58 -14.08 9.41
CA TYR A 115 -6.12 -13.29 10.52
C TYR A 115 -5.73 -11.81 10.43
N PHE A 116 -4.48 -11.50 10.09
CA PHE A 116 -4.08 -10.11 9.82
C PHE A 116 -4.84 -9.50 8.66
N ALA A 117 -4.98 -10.22 7.55
CA ALA A 117 -5.74 -9.78 6.39
C ALA A 117 -7.18 -9.44 6.75
N ILE A 118 -7.88 -10.36 7.44
CA ILE A 118 -9.25 -10.16 7.88
C ILE A 118 -9.35 -8.95 8.81
N SER A 119 -8.43 -8.79 9.76
CA SER A 119 -8.43 -7.66 10.69
C SER A 119 -8.30 -6.32 9.97
N PHE A 120 -7.34 -6.18 9.06
CA PHE A 120 -7.14 -4.94 8.29
C PHE A 120 -8.27 -4.67 7.28
N ILE A 121 -8.81 -5.71 6.64
CA ILE A 121 -9.96 -5.57 5.72
C ILE A 121 -11.22 -5.17 6.50
N ALA A 122 -11.47 -5.77 7.66
CA ALA A 122 -12.59 -5.39 8.52
C ALA A 122 -12.47 -3.94 8.97
N LEU A 123 -11.28 -3.51 9.41
CA LEU A 123 -11.01 -2.12 9.74
C LEU A 123 -11.25 -1.19 8.54
N PHE A 124 -10.73 -1.53 7.36
CA PHE A 124 -10.98 -0.77 6.14
C PHE A 124 -12.47 -0.58 5.86
N ILE A 125 -13.27 -1.65 5.97
CA ILE A 125 -14.72 -1.60 5.76
C ILE A 125 -15.39 -0.70 6.81
N ILE A 126 -15.07 -0.90 8.10
CA ILE A 126 -15.64 -0.12 9.21
C ILE A 126 -15.33 1.37 9.03
N PHE A 127 -14.07 1.71 8.80
CA PHE A 127 -13.66 3.10 8.59
C PHE A 127 -14.34 3.70 7.36
N THR A 128 -14.38 2.99 6.24
CA THR A 128 -15.06 3.48 5.02
C THR A 128 -16.54 3.75 5.26
N LEU A 129 -17.23 2.86 5.98
CA LEU A 129 -18.64 3.05 6.35
C LEU A 129 -18.83 4.25 7.28
N VAL A 130 -18.02 4.39 8.33
CA VAL A 130 -18.11 5.51 9.28
C VAL A 130 -17.89 6.85 8.58
N PHE A 131 -16.86 6.95 7.73
CA PHE A 131 -16.59 8.15 6.96
C PHE A 131 -17.64 8.45 5.89
N SER A 132 -18.30 7.42 5.35
CA SER A 132 -19.43 7.58 4.43
C SER A 132 -20.67 8.16 5.12
N VAL A 133 -20.87 7.91 6.41
CA VAL A 133 -21.99 8.47 7.18
C VAL A 133 -21.70 9.92 7.58
N SER A 134 -20.55 10.18 8.21
CA SER A 134 -20.14 11.54 8.55
C SER A 134 -18.65 11.61 8.88
N LYS A 135 -17.95 12.57 8.26
CA LYS A 135 -16.53 12.85 8.53
C LYS A 135 -16.25 13.20 10.00
N LYS A 136 -17.25 13.66 10.76
CA LYS A 136 -17.09 14.02 12.19
C LYS A 136 -17.09 12.79 13.11
N LEU A 137 -17.56 11.64 12.63
CA LEU A 137 -17.74 10.43 13.45
C LEU A 137 -16.49 9.52 13.48
N TRP A 138 -15.41 9.88 12.80
CA TRP A 138 -14.20 9.06 12.75
C TRP A 138 -13.60 8.67 14.13
N PRO A 139 -13.70 9.48 15.21
CA PRO A 139 -13.20 9.05 16.52
C PRO A 139 -13.98 7.87 17.10
N ILE A 140 -15.25 7.68 16.69
CA ILE A 140 -16.07 6.55 17.13
C ILE A 140 -15.46 5.22 16.71
N SER A 141 -14.77 5.17 15.55
CA SER A 141 -14.07 3.97 15.11
C SER A 141 -13.00 3.52 16.11
N PHE A 142 -12.29 4.45 16.76
CA PHE A 142 -11.31 4.13 17.81
C PHE A 142 -11.98 3.64 19.09
N VAL A 143 -13.13 4.22 19.47
CA VAL A 143 -13.90 3.79 20.63
C VAL A 143 -14.41 2.36 20.43
N VAL A 144 -15.04 2.08 19.27
CA VAL A 144 -15.53 0.74 18.92
C VAL A 144 -14.39 -0.27 18.87
N PHE A 145 -13.26 0.09 18.26
CA PHE A 145 -12.09 -0.78 18.20
C PHE A 145 -11.52 -1.08 19.59
N GLY A 146 -11.41 -0.06 20.47
CA GLY A 146 -10.99 -0.23 21.85
C GLY A 146 -11.91 -1.17 22.64
N ILE A 147 -13.23 -1.01 22.49
CA ILE A 147 -14.22 -1.89 23.12
C ILE A 147 -14.06 -3.33 22.63
N CYS A 148 -13.88 -3.56 21.33
CA CYS A 148 -13.63 -4.90 20.78
C CYS A 148 -12.38 -5.56 21.38
N LEU A 149 -11.29 -4.81 21.56
CA LEU A 149 -10.06 -5.34 22.19
C LEU A 149 -10.28 -5.74 23.65
N VAL A 150 -11.00 -4.91 24.42
CA VAL A 150 -11.34 -5.23 25.83
C VAL A 150 -12.20 -6.48 25.92
N ILE A 151 -13.20 -6.62 25.05
CA ILE A 151 -14.07 -7.81 25.00
C ILE A 151 -13.26 -9.05 24.62
N LEU A 152 -12.36 -8.96 23.64
CA LEU A 152 -11.49 -10.06 23.24
C LEU A 152 -10.57 -10.51 24.38
N ASP A 153 -9.94 -9.58 25.12
CA ASP A 153 -9.12 -9.90 26.28
C ASP A 153 -9.93 -10.58 27.39
N TYR A 154 -11.13 -10.08 27.67
CA TYR A 154 -12.04 -10.67 28.66
C TYR A 154 -12.44 -12.10 28.29
N LEU A 155 -12.81 -12.35 27.02
CA LEU A 155 -13.16 -13.69 26.52
C LEU A 155 -11.96 -14.64 26.53
N TYR A 156 -10.77 -14.15 26.16
CA TYR A 156 -9.55 -14.94 26.17
C TYR A 156 -9.18 -15.40 27.59
N LYS A 157 -9.28 -14.51 28.59
CA LYS A 157 -9.06 -14.86 30.00
C LYS A 157 -10.09 -15.87 30.51
N LYS A 158 -11.36 -15.72 30.13
CA LYS A 158 -12.44 -16.62 30.54
C LYS A 158 -12.27 -18.05 30.01
N ASN A 159 -11.78 -18.22 28.78
CA ASN A 159 -11.56 -19.55 28.18
C ASN A 159 -10.29 -20.27 28.65
N LYS A 160 -9.47 -19.63 29.52
CA LYS A 160 -8.23 -20.19 30.05
C LYS A 160 -8.38 -20.74 31.49
N ILE A 161 -9.60 -20.70 32.04
CA ILE A 161 -10.03 -21.27 33.33
C ILE A 161 -10.91 -22.47 33.02
#